data_AF-A0A2R5FQY4-F1
#
_entry.id   AF-A0A2R5FQY4-F1
#
_cell.length_a   1.000
_cell.length_b   1.000
_cell.length_c   1.000
_cell.angle_alpha   90.00
_cell.angle_beta   90.00
_cell.angle_gamma   90.00
#
_symmetry.space_group_name_H-M   'P 1'
#
loop_
_entity.id
_entity.type
_entity.pdbx_description
1 polymer ?
#
loop_
_entity_poly.entity_id
_entity_poly.type
_entity_poly.pdbx_seq_one_letter_code
_entity_poly.pdbx_strand_id
1 'polypeptide(L)' 'MKIKCLKMQSFRGIGDLMLDFDQTVPTVLIGINGVGKSSILDCLAILLTNEDWQPS' A
#
# COMPACT_ATOMS: atom_id res chain seq x y z
N MET A 1 3.91 -10.74 10.99
CA MET A 1 3.80 -11.03 9.55
C MET A 1 4.83 -10.19 8.80
N LYS A 2 5.48 -10.71 7.76
CA LYS A 2 6.38 -9.93 6.89
C LYS A 2 5.87 -9.98 5.45
N ILE A 3 5.57 -8.82 4.89
CA ILE A 3 5.11 -8.70 3.50
C ILE A 3 6.34 -8.73 2.60
N LYS A 4 6.27 -9.49 1.50
CA LYS A 4 7.35 -9.59 0.51
C LYS A 4 7.08 -8.74 -0.73
N CYS A 5 5.82 -8.72 -1.16
CA CYS A 5 5.38 -8.00 -2.35
C CYS A 5 3.96 -7.50 -2.10
N LEU A 6 3.67 -6.27 -2.54
CA LEU A 6 2.34 -5.71 -2.66
C LEU A 6 2.04 -5.51 -4.14
N LYS A 7 0.96 -6.13 -4.61
CA LYS A 7 0.40 -5.88 -5.94
C LYS A 7 -0.97 -5.22 -5.76
N MET A 8 -1.13 -4.04 -6.36
CA MET A 8 -2.37 -3.26 -6.32
C MET A 8 -2.84 -2.98 -7.73
N GLN A 9 -4.15 -3.12 -7.95
CA GLN A 9 -4.81 -2.80 -9.22
C GLN A 9 -6.08 -2.01 -8.95
N SER A 10 -6.27 -0.90 -9.66
CA SER A 10 -7.45 -0.04 -9.60
C SER A 10 -7.86 0.38 -8.17
N PHE A 11 -6.89 0.68 -7.30
CA PHE A 11 -7.13 1.01 -5.90
C PHE A 11 -6.92 2.51 -5.62
N ARG A 12 -7.99 3.21 -5.22
CA ARG A 12 -7.98 4.64 -4.84
C ARG A 12 -7.21 5.55 -5.81
N GLY A 13 -7.45 5.37 -7.11
CA GLY A 13 -6.82 6.17 -8.18
C GLY A 13 -5.43 5.70 -8.61
N ILE A 14 -4.87 4.67 -7.97
CA ILE A 14 -3.66 3.98 -8.43
C ILE A 14 -4.08 2.89 -9.41
N GLY A 15 -3.63 2.99 -10.66
CA GLY A 15 -3.93 2.06 -11.75
C GLY A 15 -3.30 0.68 -11.54
N ASP A 16 -1.99 0.56 -11.76
CA ASP A 16 -1.21 -0.64 -11.45
C ASP A 16 0.02 -0.25 -10.62
N LEU A 17 0.25 -0.98 -9.54
CA LEU A 17 1.44 -0.83 -8.70
C LEU A 17 1.94 -2.19 -8.23
N MET A 18 3.24 -2.39 -8.35
CA MET A 18 3.96 -3.53 -7.77
C MET A 18 5.11 -2.98 -6.92
N LEU A 19 5.16 -3.39 -5.66
CA LEU A 19 6.15 -2.96 -4.68
C LEU A 19 6.73 -4.18 -3.97
N ASP A 20 8.02 -4.42 -4.16
CA ASP A 20 8.76 -5.44 -3.42
C ASP A 20 9.35 -4.82 -2.14
N PHE A 21 9.21 -5.53 -1.02
CA PHE A 21 9.71 -5.09 0.27
C PHE A 21 10.97 -5.85 0.65
N ASP A 22 12.03 -5.10 0.94
CA ASP A 22 13.18 -5.66 1.61
C ASP A 22 12.80 -6.16 3.02
N GLN A 23 13.37 -7.29 3.42
CA GLN A 23 13.00 -7.97 4.67
C GLN A 23 13.84 -7.53 5.88
N THR A 24 14.85 -6.70 5.63
CA THR A 24 15.91 -6.32 6.56
C THR A 24 16.06 -4.80 6.70
N VAL A 25 15.61 -4.01 5.72
CA VAL A 25 15.64 -2.55 5.79
C VAL A 25 14.25 -1.93 5.67
N PRO A 26 14.01 -0.76 6.30
CA PRO A 26 12.75 -0.04 6.13
C PRO A 26 12.52 0.41 4.69
N THR A 27 11.29 0.29 4.23
CA THR A 27 10.84 0.89 2.96
C THR A 27 10.37 2.32 3.21
N VAL A 28 10.86 3.27 2.41
CA VAL A 28 10.49 4.69 2.51
C VAL A 28 9.75 5.10 1.23
N LEU A 29 8.51 5.56 1.37
CA LEU A 29 7.68 6.06 0.25
C LEU A 29 7.85 7.58 0.13
N ILE A 30 8.43 8.07 -0.96
CA ILE A 30 8.70 9.49 -1.21
C ILE A 30 7.95 9.96 -2.45
N GLY A 31 7.41 11.18 -2.41
CA GLY A 31 6.71 11.81 -3.52
C GLY A 31 5.87 13.00 -3.07
N ILE A 32 5.32 13.76 -4.02
CA ILE A 32 4.48 14.93 -3.72
C ILE A 32 3.18 14.54 -3.00
N ASN A 33 2.54 15.51 -2.34
CA ASN A 33 1.24 15.28 -1.71
C ASN A 33 0.18 14.90 -2.75
N GLY A 34 -0.73 14.00 -2.39
CA GLY A 34 -1.79 13.51 -3.29
C GLY A 34 -1.37 12.40 -4.27
N VAL A 35 -0.08 12.06 -4.41
CA VAL A 35 0.39 11.04 -5.38
C VAL A 35 0.02 9.59 -5.03
N GLY A 36 -0.68 9.36 -3.90
CA GLY A 36 -1.14 8.01 -3.51
C GLY A 36 -0.33 7.29 -2.42
N LYS A 37 0.65 7.95 -1.78
CA LYS A 37 1.45 7.34 -0.70
C LYS A 37 0.60 6.79 0.45
N SER A 38 -0.36 7.58 0.95
CA SER A 38 -1.28 7.12 2.00
C SER A 38 -2.20 6.00 1.53
N SER A 39 -2.63 6.01 0.26
CA SER A 39 -3.43 4.92 -0.31
C SER A 39 -2.69 3.57 -0.30
N ILE A 40 -1.37 3.56 -0.49
CA ILE A 40 -0.55 2.34 -0.35
C ILE A 40 -0.61 1.82 1.10
N LEU A 41 -0.47 2.71 2.08
CA LEU A 41 -0.54 2.34 3.50
C LEU A 41 -1.94 1.86 3.91
N ASP A 42 -3.00 2.48 3.39
CA ASP A 42 -4.38 2.05 3.65
C ASP A 42 -4.67 0.67 3.05
N CYS A 43 -4.16 0.38 1.85
CA CYS A 43 -4.25 -0.95 1.25
C CYS A 43 -3.56 -2.01 2.12
N LEU A 44 -2.36 -1.70 2.61
CA LEU A 44 -1.63 -2.56 3.53
C LEU A 44 -2.39 -2.78 4.84
N ALA A 45 -3.01 -1.74 5.40
CA ALA A 45 -3.81 -1.84 6.62
C ALA A 45 -4.96 -2.83 6.43
N ILE A 46 -5.81 -2.63 5.41
CA ILE A 46 -6.95 -3.52 5.08
C ILE A 46 -6.52 -4.99 4.98
N LEU A 47 -5.43 -5.25 4.24
CA LEU A 47 -4.93 -6.61 4.02
C LEU A 47 -4.37 -7.26 5.29
N LEU A 48 -3.88 -6.46 6.25
CA LEU A 48 -3.24 -6.94 7.47
C LEU A 48 -4.22 -7.05 8.65
N THR A 49 -5.26 -6.22 8.69
CA THR A 49 -6.18 -6.14 9.82
C THR A 49 -7.45 -6.97 9.64
N ASN A 50 -7.69 -7.54 8.45
CA ASN A 50 -8.98 -8.14 8.06
C ASN A 50 -10.16 -7.18 8.24
N GLU A 51 -9.90 -5.87 8.20
CA GLU A 51 -10.97 -4.87 8.23
C GLU A 51 -11.57 -4.74 6.83
N ASP A 52 -12.89 -4.87 6.73
CA ASP A 52 -13.60 -4.53 5.51
C ASP A 52 -13.42 -3.04 5.21
N TRP A 53 -13.10 -2.73 3.94
CA TRP A 53 -12.99 -1.35 3.51
C TRP A 53 -14.33 -0.62 3.67
N GLN A 54 -14.35 0.43 4.50
CA GLN A 54 -15.50 1.32 4.63
C GLN A 54 -15.16 2.69 4.01
N PRO A 55 -15.89 3.17 3.00
CA PRO A 55 -15.74 4.53 2.50
C PRO A 55 -16.25 5.54 3.54
N SER A 56 -15.54 6.67 3.65
CA SER A 56 -16.00 7.88 4.33
C SER A 56 -17.00 8.65 3.47
#